data_AF-A0A3C0JT65-F1
#
_entry.id   AF-A0A3C0JT65-F1
#
_cell.length_a   1.000
_cell.length_b   1.000
_cell.length_c   1.000
_cell.angle_alpha   90.00
_cell.angle_beta   90.00
_cell.angle_gamma   90.00
#
_symmetry.space_group_name_H-M   'P 1'
#
loop_
_entity.id
_entity.type
_entity.pdbx_description
1 polymer ?
#
loop_
_entity_poly.entity_id
_entity_poly.type
_entity_poly.pdbx_seq_one_letter_code
_entity_poly.pdbx_strand_id
1 'polypeptide(L)'
;MELTLAIHQIRALRFGDSTHLDGSTLVVDQASLATHLLEDPRLQSVDMDIANPGEACRIGVVFDIIEPRAKASGAGSDYPGILGPIATAGKGTTHVLRGAAVTIVDEAAPVNISKIV
;
A
#
# COMPACT_ATOMS: atom_id res chain seq x y z
N MET A 1 -3.07 25.78 8.28
CA MET A 1 -3.66 24.89 7.25
C MET A 1 -4.17 23.67 7.98
N GLU A 2 -5.38 23.22 7.67
CA GLU A 2 -6.01 22.09 8.37
C GLU A 2 -5.84 20.81 7.55
N LEU A 3 -5.31 19.77 8.20
CA LEU A 3 -5.19 18.42 7.68
C LEU A 3 -6.18 17.54 8.44
N THR A 4 -7.05 16.86 7.69
CA THR A 4 -8.00 15.90 8.27
C THR A 4 -7.60 14.49 7.88
N LEU A 5 -7.47 13.61 8.87
CA LEU A 5 -7.24 12.18 8.64
C LEU A 5 -8.55 11.42 8.75
N ALA A 6 -9.05 10.94 7.61
CA ALA A 6 -10.19 10.04 7.56
C ALA A 6 -9.67 8.60 7.77
N ILE A 7 -9.75 8.12 9.01
CA ILE A 7 -9.19 6.83 9.41
C ILE A 7 -10.19 5.70 9.17
N HIS A 8 -9.80 4.75 8.34
CA HIS A 8 -10.52 3.50 8.10
C HIS A 8 -9.75 2.36 8.78
N GLN A 9 -10.41 1.65 9.70
CA GLN A 9 -9.76 0.56 10.45
C GLN A 9 -9.80 -0.74 9.65
N ILE A 10 -8.62 -1.29 9.36
CA ILE A 10 -8.46 -2.57 8.66
C ILE A 10 -7.98 -3.62 9.67
N ARG A 11 -8.66 -4.77 9.67
CA ARG A 11 -8.34 -5.93 10.53
C ARG A 11 -7.95 -7.18 9.75
N ALA A 12 -8.35 -7.24 8.49
CA ALA A 12 -8.03 -8.35 7.59
C ALA A 12 -8.02 -7.85 6.15
N LEU A 13 -7.30 -8.57 5.30
CA LEU A 13 -7.26 -8.40 3.86
C LEU A 13 -7.59 -9.73 3.20
N ARG A 14 -8.26 -9.67 2.03
CA ARG A 14 -8.45 -10.83 1.17
C ARG A 14 -8.50 -10.39 -0.29
N PHE A 15 -8.15 -11.30 -1.20
CA PHE A 15 -8.46 -11.11 -2.60
C PHE A 15 -9.95 -11.39 -2.89
N GLY A 16 -10.49 -10.75 -3.92
CA GLY A 16 -11.85 -10.96 -4.39
C GLY A 16 -12.11 -10.29 -5.74
N ASP A 17 -13.35 -10.34 -6.22
CA ASP A 17 -13.71 -9.91 -7.58
C ASP A 17 -13.75 -8.38 -7.78
N SER A 18 -13.63 -7.60 -6.70
CA SER A 18 -13.63 -6.13 -6.77
C SER A 18 -12.98 -5.51 -5.54
N THR A 19 -12.28 -4.39 -5.74
CA THR A 19 -11.67 -3.64 -4.64
C THR A 19 -12.71 -2.83 -3.88
N HIS A 20 -12.92 -3.15 -2.60
CA HIS A 20 -13.84 -2.42 -1.72
C HIS A 20 -13.52 -2.67 -0.24
N LEU A 21 -14.09 -1.83 0.64
CA LEU A 21 -14.03 -2.03 2.08
C LEU A 21 -15.34 -2.66 2.57
N ASP A 22 -15.24 -3.88 3.10
CA ASP A 22 -16.34 -4.65 3.69
C ASP A 22 -16.20 -4.61 5.22
N GLY A 23 -16.82 -3.61 5.85
CA GLY A 23 -16.63 -3.32 7.27
C GLY A 23 -15.17 -2.96 7.60
N SER A 24 -14.44 -3.88 8.23
CA SER A 24 -13.01 -3.74 8.53
C SER A 24 -12.12 -4.67 7.69
N THR A 25 -12.67 -5.31 6.66
CA THR A 25 -11.92 -6.17 5.76
C THR A 25 -11.74 -5.49 4.41
N LEU A 26 -10.49 -5.26 4.03
CA LEU A 26 -10.17 -4.73 2.69
C LEU A 26 -10.18 -5.89 1.69
N VAL A 27 -11.11 -5.84 0.75
CA VAL A 27 -11.15 -6.73 -0.39
C VAL A 27 -10.38 -6.07 -1.52
N VAL A 28 -9.43 -6.80 -2.11
CA VAL A 28 -8.60 -6.30 -3.20
C VAL A 28 -8.83 -7.15 -4.43
N ASP A 29 -9.15 -6.50 -5.55
CA ASP A 29 -9.06 -7.15 -6.86
C ASP A 29 -7.60 -7.23 -7.29
N GLN A 30 -7.03 -8.43 -7.16
CA GLN A 30 -5.63 -8.71 -7.48
C GLN A 30 -5.34 -8.46 -8.96
N ALA A 31 -6.24 -8.87 -9.85
CA ALA A 31 -6.01 -8.79 -11.29
C ALA A 31 -6.09 -7.33 -11.78
N SER A 32 -7.08 -6.57 -11.30
CA SER A 32 -7.20 -5.15 -11.61
C SER A 32 -6.03 -4.36 -11.04
N LEU A 33 -5.60 -4.66 -9.80
CA LEU A 33 -4.46 -3.98 -9.19
C LEU A 33 -3.15 -4.29 -9.91
N ALA A 34 -2.89 -5.55 -10.25
CA ALA A 34 -1.71 -5.93 -11.02
C ALA A 34 -1.70 -5.24 -12.39
N THR A 35 -2.85 -5.21 -13.08
CA THR A 35 -2.99 -4.50 -14.37
C THR A 35 -2.65 -3.02 -14.24
N HIS A 36 -3.16 -2.36 -13.20
CA HIS A 36 -2.87 -0.94 -12.95
C HIS A 36 -1.40 -0.69 -12.61
N LEU A 37 -0.78 -1.52 -11.77
CA LEU A 37 0.63 -1.37 -11.42
C LEU A 37 1.55 -1.53 -12.65
N LEU A 38 1.22 -2.46 -13.56
CA LEU A 38 1.97 -2.70 -14.79
C LEU A 38 1.79 -1.60 -15.85
N GLU A 39 0.97 -0.57 -15.60
CA GLU A 39 0.99 0.66 -16.39
C GLU A 39 2.30 1.44 -16.21
N ASP A 40 3.03 1.22 -15.10
CA ASP A 40 4.36 1.79 -14.89
C ASP A 40 5.42 0.98 -15.66
N PRO A 41 6.09 1.57 -16.67
CA PRO A 41 7.03 0.85 -17.53
C PRO A 41 8.32 0.41 -16.81
N ARG A 42 8.52 0.83 -15.54
CA ARG A 42 9.64 0.38 -14.71
C ARG A 42 9.40 -1.01 -14.11
N LEU A 43 8.16 -1.49 -14.11
CA LEU A 43 7.79 -2.81 -13.60
C LEU A 43 7.67 -3.79 -14.76
N GLN A 44 8.42 -4.89 -14.72
CA GLN A 44 8.33 -5.97 -15.70
C GLN A 44 7.19 -6.95 -15.38
N SER A 45 7.01 -7.24 -14.10
CA SER A 45 6.00 -8.13 -13.55
C SER A 45 5.69 -7.73 -12.11
N VAL A 46 4.52 -8.12 -11.63
CA VAL A 46 4.11 -7.94 -10.23
C VAL A 46 3.47 -9.26 -9.79
N ASP A 47 3.91 -9.76 -8.65
CA ASP A 47 3.21 -10.78 -7.89
C ASP A 47 2.81 -10.21 -6.53
N MET A 48 1.74 -10.73 -5.95
CA MET A 48 1.14 -10.17 -4.74
C MET A 48 0.64 -11.26 -3.82
N ASP A 49 1.02 -11.15 -2.56
CA ASP A 49 0.53 -11.98 -1.46
C ASP A 49 -0.09 -11.14 -0.36
N ILE A 50 -0.98 -11.77 0.41
CA ILE A 50 -1.57 -11.20 1.62
C ILE A 50 -1.13 -12.06 2.81
N ALA A 51 -0.66 -11.39 3.87
CA ALA A 51 -0.44 -12.00 5.16
C ALA A 51 -1.35 -11.33 6.20
N ASN A 52 -2.27 -12.09 6.80
CA ASN A 52 -3.17 -11.60 7.83
C ASN A 52 -2.60 -11.77 9.25
N PRO A 53 -3.05 -10.95 10.23
CA PRO A 53 -2.70 -11.15 11.62
C PRO A 53 -3.01 -12.58 12.10
N GLY A 54 -1.99 -13.25 12.65
CA GLY A 54 -2.10 -14.62 13.16
C GLY A 54 -1.69 -15.72 12.17
N GLU A 55 -1.47 -15.39 10.89
CA GLU A 55 -0.90 -16.34 9.93
C GLU A 55 0.59 -16.56 10.20
N ALA A 56 1.03 -17.82 10.12
CA ALA A 56 2.44 -18.17 10.22
C ALA A 56 3.16 -17.77 8.93
N CYS A 57 3.65 -16.54 8.87
CA CYS A 57 4.33 -15.96 7.70
C CYS A 57 5.62 -15.25 8.12
N ARG A 58 6.64 -15.28 7.23
CA ARG A 58 7.86 -14.47 7.36
C ARG A 58 8.06 -13.69 6.06
N ILE A 59 7.98 -12.37 6.17
CA ILE A 59 8.28 -11.45 5.07
C ILE A 59 9.75 -11.06 5.19
N GLY A 60 10.56 -11.44 4.21
CA GLY A 60 11.99 -11.17 4.15
C GLY A 60 12.35 -10.16 3.06
N VAL A 61 13.56 -9.60 3.14
CA VAL A 61 14.06 -8.62 2.15
C VAL A 61 13.09 -7.46 1.91
N VAL A 62 12.58 -6.92 3.02
CA VAL A 62 11.67 -5.78 2.99
C VAL A 62 12.45 -4.53 2.60
N PHE A 63 12.05 -3.90 1.50
CA PHE A 63 12.61 -2.62 1.08
C PHE A 63 12.02 -1.45 1.88
N ASP A 64 10.69 -1.38 1.95
CA ASP A 64 9.95 -0.38 2.71
C ASP A 64 8.59 -0.94 3.16
N ILE A 65 7.98 -0.33 4.18
CA ILE A 65 6.65 -0.68 4.70
C ILE A 65 5.82 0.60 4.79
N ILE A 66 4.79 0.69 3.97
CA ILE A 66 4.00 1.90 3.81
C ILE A 66 2.56 1.65 4.27
N GLU A 67 2.07 2.47 5.21
CA GLU A 67 0.64 2.51 5.55
C GLU A 67 -0.13 3.14 4.38
N PRO A 68 -1.12 2.45 3.76
CA PRO A 68 -1.80 2.98 2.58
C PRO A 68 -2.57 4.25 2.89
N ARG A 69 -2.30 5.30 2.11
CA ARG A 69 -2.89 6.62 2.26
C ARG A 69 -3.22 7.21 0.91
N ALA A 70 -4.33 7.91 0.83
CA ALA A 70 -4.76 8.61 -0.39
C ALA A 70 -5.46 9.93 -0.05
N LYS A 71 -5.18 10.99 -0.79
CA LYS A 71 -5.90 12.26 -0.76
C LYS A 71 -7.32 12.01 -1.20
N ALA A 72 -8.27 12.64 -0.51
CA ALA A 72 -9.63 12.73 -1.03
C ALA A 72 -9.60 13.41 -2.41
N SER A 73 -10.56 13.08 -3.28
CA SER A 73 -10.65 13.71 -4.60
C SER A 73 -10.64 15.24 -4.49
N GLY A 74 -9.79 15.90 -5.28
CA GLY A 74 -9.59 17.35 -5.24
C GLY A 74 -8.74 17.88 -4.08
N ALA A 75 -8.29 17.04 -3.13
CA ALA A 75 -7.48 17.46 -1.98
C ALA A 75 -5.97 17.57 -2.26
N GLY A 76 -5.55 17.34 -3.51
CA GLY A 76 -4.15 17.41 -3.96
C GLY A 76 -3.55 16.05 -4.29
N SER A 77 -2.22 16.00 -4.42
CA SER A 77 -1.45 14.77 -4.68
C SER A 77 -1.04 14.07 -3.38
N ASP A 78 -0.99 12.74 -3.40
CA ASP A 78 -0.55 11.88 -2.29
C ASP A 78 0.90 12.14 -1.90
N TYR A 79 1.77 12.33 -2.90
CA TYR A 79 3.19 12.60 -2.74
C TYR A 79 3.61 13.76 -3.68
N PRO A 80 3.39 15.02 -3.28
CA PRO A 80 3.77 16.18 -4.08
C PRO A 80 5.27 16.18 -4.42
N GLY A 81 5.60 16.39 -5.69
CA GLY A 81 6.97 16.31 -6.20
C GLY A 81 7.44 14.90 -6.60
N ILE A 82 6.70 13.85 -6.25
CA ILE A 82 6.98 12.46 -6.64
C ILE A 82 5.90 11.95 -7.61
N LEU A 83 4.63 11.97 -7.18
CA LEU A 83 3.48 11.51 -7.99
C LEU A 83 2.73 12.66 -8.66
N GLY A 84 3.18 13.90 -8.49
CA GLY A 84 2.57 15.08 -9.07
C GLY A 84 3.43 16.33 -8.89
N PRO A 85 2.95 17.51 -9.33
CA PRO A 85 3.69 18.76 -9.17
C PRO A 85 4.05 19.05 -7.70
N ILE A 86 5.15 19.78 -7.51
CA ILE A 86 5.55 20.26 -6.18
C ILE A 86 4.42 21.12 -5.60
N ALA A 87 3.99 20.79 -4.39
CA ALA A 87 2.97 21.53 -3.65
C ALA A 87 3.17 21.37 -2.14
N THR A 88 2.66 22.33 -1.36
CA THR A 88 2.68 22.25 0.11
C THR A 88 1.78 21.12 0.60
N ALA A 89 2.37 20.15 1.32
CA ALA A 89 1.66 19.09 2.03
C ALA A 89 0.99 19.60 3.32
N GLY A 90 0.20 18.75 4.00
CA GLY A 90 -0.40 19.09 5.30
C GLY A 90 -1.72 19.86 5.22
N LYS A 91 -2.51 19.66 4.15
CA LYS A 91 -3.87 20.22 4.02
C LYS A 91 -4.87 19.23 3.43
N GLY A 92 -6.15 19.50 3.67
CA GLY A 92 -7.28 18.76 3.12
C GLY A 92 -7.45 17.38 3.76
N THR A 93 -8.33 16.56 3.21
CA THR A 93 -8.59 15.22 3.74
C THR A 93 -7.63 14.20 3.14
N THR A 94 -7.07 13.34 3.98
CA THR A 94 -6.30 12.15 3.60
C THR A 94 -6.98 10.93 4.22
N HIS A 95 -7.35 9.97 3.41
CA HIS A 95 -7.82 8.66 3.84
C HIS A 95 -6.63 7.81 4.28
N VAL A 96 -6.78 7.10 5.40
CA VAL A 96 -5.75 6.25 6.00
C VAL A 96 -6.34 4.87 6.22
N LEU A 97 -5.75 3.84 5.62
CA LEU A 97 -6.14 2.44 5.85
C LEU A 97 -5.36 1.87 7.05
N ARG A 98 -5.76 2.30 8.25
CA ARG A 98 -5.03 2.00 9.48
C ARG A 98 -5.12 0.52 9.83
N GLY A 99 -3.98 -0.09 10.12
CA GLY A 99 -3.89 -1.52 10.41
C GLY A 99 -3.55 -2.39 9.19
N ALA A 100 -3.40 -1.78 8.01
CA ALA A 100 -2.84 -2.41 6.82
C ALA A 100 -1.48 -1.78 6.48
N ALA A 101 -0.65 -2.55 5.78
CA ALA A 101 0.62 -2.08 5.22
C ALA A 101 0.84 -2.72 3.85
N VAL A 102 1.50 -1.98 2.96
CA VAL A 102 2.04 -2.49 1.71
C VAL A 102 3.55 -2.50 1.82
N THR A 103 4.18 -3.60 1.41
CA THR A 103 5.62 -3.74 1.37
C THR A 103 6.05 -4.29 0.02
N ILE A 104 7.27 -3.95 -0.38
CA ILE A 104 7.91 -4.49 -1.58
C ILE A 104 9.04 -5.39 -1.10
N VAL A 105 9.07 -6.61 -1.63
CA VAL A 105 10.14 -7.57 -1.39
C VAL A 105 10.98 -7.70 -2.66
N ASP A 106 12.30 -7.74 -2.49
CA ASP A 106 13.23 -8.02 -3.58
C ASP A 106 13.63 -9.51 -3.54
N GLU A 107 13.05 -10.32 -4.43
CA GLU A 107 13.34 -11.75 -4.52
C GLU A 107 14.78 -12.04 -4.97
N ALA A 108 15.46 -11.08 -5.62
CA ALA A 108 16.81 -11.26 -6.13
C ALA A 108 17.89 -10.95 -5.10
N ALA A 109 17.55 -10.35 -3.95
CA ALA A 109 18.54 -10.06 -2.93
C ALA A 109 18.93 -11.36 -2.19
N PRO A 110 20.22 -11.71 -2.13
CA PRO A 110 20.65 -12.89 -1.39
C PRO A 110 20.33 -12.71 0.09
N VAL A 111 19.55 -13.64 0.65
CA VAL A 111 19.32 -13.73 2.10
C VAL A 111 20.59 -14.26 2.75
N ASN A 112 21.63 -13.44 2.83
CA ASN A 112 22.81 -13.79 3.61
C ASN A 112 22.44 -13.61 5.09
N ILE A 113 22.18 -14.74 5.77
CA ILE A 113 21.58 -14.85 7.12
C ILE A 113 22.48 -14.25 8.23
N SER A 114 23.53 -13.52 7.87
CA SER A 114 24.54 -12.96 8.78
C SER A 114 24.28 -11.51 9.20
N LYS A 115 23.28 -10.82 8.63
CA LYS A 115 22.85 -9.50 9.12
C LYS A 115 21.32 -9.36 9.05
N ILE A 116 20.67 -9.80 10.10
CA ILE A 116 19.40 -9.20 10.53
C ILE A 116 19.83 -8.12 11.53
N VAL A 117 19.70 -6.85 11.14
CA VAL A 117 19.78 -5.73 12.08
C VAL A 117 18.41 -5.55 12.71
#